data_AF-A0A227J4V5-F1
#
_entry.id   AF-A0A227J4V5-F1
#
_cell.length_a   1.000
_cell.length_b   1.000
_cell.length_c   1.000
_cell.angle_alpha   90.00
_cell.angle_beta   90.00
_cell.angle_gamma   90.00
#
_symmetry.space_group_name_H-M   'P 1'
#
loop_
_entity.id
_entity.type
_entity.pdbx_description
1 polymer ?
#
loop_
_entity_poly.entity_id
_entity_poly.type
_entity_poly.pdbx_seq_one_letter_code
_entity_poly.pdbx_strand_id
1 'polypeptide(L)'
;VGYSQAENDAVNYAWGKGVLLVSAAGNAGDPIKNYPAAYDNVIAVGATDDDDNRASFSSFGSDWVSLMAPGDSILSTMPNEQCGTFDYDNDACLHWQSGTSMASP
;
A
#
# COMPACT_ATOMS: atom_id res chain seq x y z
N VAL A 1 2.33 10.72 8.76
CA VAL A 1 3.54 11.54 8.42
C VAL A 1 3.09 12.77 7.64
N GLY A 2 3.79 13.90 7.76
CA GLY A 2 3.38 15.18 7.15
C GLY A 2 3.99 15.43 5.78
N TYR A 3 3.47 16.42 5.06
CA TYR A 3 4.01 16.89 3.78
C TYR A 3 5.50 17.26 3.90
N SER A 4 6.30 16.85 2.91
CA SER A 4 7.72 17.20 2.79
C SER A 4 8.01 17.78 1.41
N GLN A 5 8.56 18.99 1.36
CA GLN A 5 8.91 19.62 0.09
C GLN A 5 9.96 18.80 -0.68
N ALA A 6 10.99 18.32 0.01
CA ALA A 6 12.06 17.55 -0.62
C ALA A 6 11.55 16.22 -1.20
N GLU A 7 10.57 15.58 -0.54
CA GLU A 7 9.97 14.35 -1.04
C GLU A 7 9.05 14.62 -2.23
N ASN A 8 8.23 15.68 -2.18
CA ASN A 8 7.40 16.10 -3.31
C ASN A 8 8.25 16.50 -4.53
N ASP A 9 9.37 17.19 -4.34
CA ASP A 9 10.30 17.53 -5.43
C ASP A 9 10.87 16.25 -6.08
N ALA A 10 11.16 15.21 -5.30
CA ALA A 10 11.61 13.93 -5.82
C ALA A 10 10.52 13.18 -6.60
N VAL A 11 9.27 13.21 -6.10
CA VAL A 11 8.10 12.67 -6.80
C VAL A 11 7.90 13.39 -8.14
N ASN A 12 7.92 14.73 -8.15
CA ASN A 12 7.74 15.54 -9.35
C ASN A 12 8.88 15.35 -10.36
N TYR A 13 10.11 15.18 -9.87
CA TYR A 13 11.24 14.82 -10.72
C TYR A 13 11.00 13.49 -11.44
N ALA A 14 10.62 12.43 -10.71
CA ALA A 14 10.37 11.11 -11.27
C ALA A 14 9.19 11.14 -12.27
N TRP A 15 8.10 11.81 -11.90
CA TRP A 15 6.95 12.02 -12.78
C TRP A 15 7.33 12.76 -14.08
N GLY A 16 8.12 13.83 -13.98
CA GLY A 16 8.65 14.57 -15.12
C GLY A 16 9.59 13.77 -16.03
N LYS A 17 10.06 12.60 -15.57
CA LYS A 17 10.81 11.61 -16.36
C LYS A 17 9.93 10.49 -16.94
N GLY A 18 8.61 10.58 -16.78
CA GLY A 18 7.66 9.56 -17.25
C GLY A 18 7.57 8.34 -16.35
N VAL A 19 8.03 8.43 -15.09
CA VAL A 19 7.88 7.36 -14.10
C VAL A 19 6.50 7.46 -13.46
N LEU A 20 5.77 6.35 -13.43
CA LEU A 20 4.54 6.22 -12.67
C LEU A 20 4.88 5.86 -11.22
N LEU A 21 4.39 6.64 -10.26
CA LEU A 21 4.59 6.38 -8.84
C LEU A 21 3.30 5.82 -8.23
N VAL A 22 3.43 4.77 -7.43
CA VAL A 22 2.33 4.12 -6.69
C VAL A 22 2.73 4.05 -5.22
N SER A 23 1.80 4.37 -4.32
CA SER A 23 2.04 4.30 -2.88
C SER A 23 0.81 3.81 -2.13
N ALA A 24 1.05 3.05 -1.07
CA ALA A 24 0.05 2.62 -0.12
C ALA A 24 -0.60 3.81 0.61
N ALA A 25 -1.92 3.82 0.73
CA ALA A 25 -2.69 4.88 1.38
C ALA A 25 -2.44 4.97 2.90
N GLY A 26 -1.98 3.89 3.53
CA GLY A 26 -1.72 3.81 4.97
C GLY A 26 -2.69 2.89 5.71
N ASN A 27 -2.30 2.45 6.91
CA ASN A 27 -2.98 1.40 7.67
C ASN A 27 -3.58 1.89 9.01
N ALA A 28 -4.02 3.15 9.08
CA ALA A 28 -4.57 3.74 10.32
C ALA A 28 -6.11 3.73 10.37
N GLY A 29 -6.79 3.36 9.27
CA GLY A 29 -8.25 3.31 9.20
C GLY A 29 -8.91 4.67 9.31
N ASP A 30 -8.18 5.74 8.98
CA ASP A 30 -8.59 7.12 9.18
C ASP A 30 -8.60 7.91 7.85
N PRO A 31 -9.24 9.09 7.83
CA PRO A 31 -9.26 9.93 6.63
C PRO A 31 -8.00 10.81 6.46
N ILE A 32 -6.95 10.59 7.26
CA ILE A 32 -5.80 11.50 7.34
C ILE A 32 -4.88 11.24 6.15
N LYS A 33 -4.52 12.30 5.43
CA LYS A 33 -3.56 12.24 4.31
C LYS A 33 -2.24 11.65 4.77
N ASN A 34 -1.81 10.60 4.09
CA ASN A 34 -0.48 10.03 4.24
C ASN A 34 0.37 10.37 3.02
N TYR A 35 1.60 10.79 3.25
CA TYR A 35 2.57 11.06 2.21
C TYR A 35 3.59 9.90 2.18
N PRO A 36 3.98 9.43 0.98
CA PRO A 36 3.83 10.11 -0.32
C PRO A 36 2.51 9.89 -1.07
N ALA A 37 1.61 9.01 -0.59
CA ALA A 37 0.38 8.67 -1.32
C ALA A 37 -0.48 9.89 -1.70
N ALA A 38 -0.60 10.89 -0.83
CA ALA A 38 -1.43 12.07 -1.05
C ALA A 38 -0.78 13.17 -1.92
N TYR A 39 0.39 12.95 -2.54
CA TYR A 39 0.95 13.88 -3.53
C TYR A 39 0.24 13.73 -4.89
N ASP A 40 0.07 14.83 -5.62
CA ASP A 40 -0.70 14.88 -6.89
C ASP A 40 -0.21 13.88 -7.96
N ASN A 41 1.10 13.61 -8.01
CA ASN A 41 1.74 12.75 -9.01
C ASN A 41 1.99 11.31 -8.51
N VAL A 42 1.21 10.85 -7.53
CA VAL A 42 1.27 9.49 -6.98
C VAL A 42 -0.11 8.84 -7.04
N ILE A 43 -0.19 7.59 -7.51
CA ILE A 43 -1.40 6.78 -7.37
C ILE A 43 -1.45 6.25 -5.94
N ALA A 44 -2.39 6.76 -5.16
CA ALA A 44 -2.68 6.28 -3.82
C ALA A 44 -3.59 5.05 -3.87
N VAL A 45 -3.14 3.93 -3.30
CA VAL A 45 -3.88 2.67 -3.30
C VAL A 45 -4.32 2.30 -1.88
N GLY A 46 -5.64 2.24 -1.69
CA GLY A 46 -6.25 1.68 -0.48
C GLY A 46 -6.51 0.17 -0.62
N ALA A 47 -6.83 -0.49 0.49
CA ALA A 47 -7.04 -1.94 0.57
C ALA A 47 -8.52 -2.30 0.70
N THR A 48 -8.96 -3.34 -0.03
CA THR A 48 -10.23 -4.05 0.18
C THR A 48 -10.02 -5.41 0.83
N ASP A 49 -11.08 -5.90 1.48
CA ASP A 49 -11.22 -7.28 1.92
C ASP A 49 -11.85 -8.16 0.83
N ASP A 50 -12.09 -9.44 1.15
CA ASP A 50 -12.63 -10.46 0.25
C ASP A 50 -14.12 -10.25 -0.10
N ASP A 51 -14.81 -9.39 0.65
CA ASP A 51 -16.19 -8.98 0.39
C ASP A 51 -16.26 -7.66 -0.44
N ASP A 52 -15.14 -7.23 -1.05
CA ASP A 52 -14.99 -5.95 -1.77
C ASP A 52 -15.27 -4.70 -0.90
N ASN A 53 -15.30 -4.83 0.43
CA ASN A 53 -15.40 -3.68 1.32
C ASN A 53 -14.03 -3.07 1.55
N ARG A 54 -13.97 -1.80 1.96
CA ARG A 54 -12.72 -1.20 2.45
C ARG A 54 -12.24 -2.01 3.67
N ALA A 55 -11.03 -2.57 3.61
CA ALA A 55 -10.41 -3.23 4.74
C ALA A 55 -10.33 -2.25 5.93
N SER A 56 -10.72 -2.70 7.12
CA SER A 56 -10.92 -1.81 8.29
C SER A 56 -9.73 -0.88 8.58
N PHE A 57 -8.51 -1.38 8.39
CA PHE A 57 -7.25 -0.66 8.56
C PHE A 57 -6.90 0.34 7.45
N SER A 58 -7.49 0.26 6.25
CA SER A 58 -7.07 1.11 5.12
C SER A 58 -7.43 2.57 5.38
N SER A 59 -6.44 3.47 5.50
CA SER A 59 -6.74 4.91 5.47
C SER A 59 -7.44 5.29 4.15
N PHE A 60 -8.27 6.33 4.18
CA PHE A 60 -9.20 6.65 3.10
C PHE A 60 -9.33 8.16 2.84
N GLY A 61 -9.92 8.54 1.71
CA GLY A 61 -10.25 9.94 1.42
C GLY A 61 -10.54 10.14 -0.05
N SER A 62 -11.71 10.71 -0.36
CA SER A 62 -12.18 10.83 -1.75
C SER A 62 -11.41 11.84 -2.59
N ASP A 63 -10.59 12.69 -1.96
CA ASP A 63 -9.78 13.71 -2.62
C ASP A 63 -8.31 13.30 -2.81
N TRP A 64 -7.86 12.17 -2.23
CA TRP A 64 -6.44 11.78 -2.30
C TRP A 64 -6.18 10.28 -2.47
N VAL A 65 -7.14 9.39 -2.22
CA VAL A 65 -7.04 7.97 -2.59
C VAL A 65 -7.53 7.79 -4.03
N SER A 66 -6.68 7.25 -4.90
CA SER A 66 -6.96 7.13 -6.33
C SER A 66 -7.81 5.91 -6.66
N LEU A 67 -7.50 4.77 -6.02
CA LEU A 67 -8.22 3.51 -6.20
C LEU A 67 -8.08 2.60 -4.98
N MET A 68 -8.87 1.53 -4.98
CA MET A 68 -8.83 0.46 -3.99
C MET A 68 -8.49 -0.87 -4.69
N ALA A 69 -7.73 -1.73 -4.03
CA ALA A 69 -7.38 -3.06 -4.53
C ALA A 69 -7.33 -4.08 -3.37
N PRO A 70 -7.42 -5.40 -3.63
CA PRO A 70 -7.34 -6.42 -2.58
C PRO A 70 -6.06 -6.28 -1.76
N GLY A 71 -6.21 -6.13 -0.45
CA GLY A 71 -5.07 -5.95 0.46
C GLY A 71 -5.24 -6.59 1.81
N ASP A 72 -6.34 -7.30 2.06
CA ASP A 72 -6.52 -8.12 3.25
C ASP A 72 -6.32 -9.60 2.90
N SER A 73 -5.52 -10.32 3.70
CA SER A 73 -5.23 -11.74 3.52
C SER A 73 -4.74 -12.06 2.11
N ILE A 74 -3.63 -11.44 1.71
CA ILE A 74 -2.96 -11.68 0.43
C ILE A 74 -1.80 -12.65 0.64
N LEU A 75 -1.79 -13.77 -0.09
CA LEU A 75 -0.70 -14.74 -0.06
C LEU A 75 0.47 -14.24 -0.92
N SER A 76 1.66 -14.16 -0.34
CA SER A 76 2.85 -13.76 -1.09
C SER A 76 4.11 -14.47 -0.57
N THR A 77 5.19 -14.35 -1.33
CA THR A 77 6.51 -14.89 -0.99
C THR A 77 7.18 -14.08 0.12
N MET A 78 7.88 -14.77 1.02
CA MET A 78 8.71 -14.17 2.07
C MET A 78 10.20 -14.51 1.87
N PRO A 79 11.13 -13.71 2.43
CA PRO A 79 12.55 -14.08 2.47
C PRO A 79 12.75 -15.45 3.12
N ASN A 80 13.67 -16.24 2.58
CA ASN A 80 13.91 -17.63 3.01
C ASN A 80 14.23 -17.74 4.51
N GLU A 81 14.87 -16.73 5.09
CA GLU A 81 15.22 -16.68 6.51
C GLU A 81 14.00 -16.54 7.43
N GLN A 82 12.84 -16.15 6.90
CA GLN A 82 11.60 -15.90 7.65
C GLN A 82 10.55 -17.02 7.50
N CYS A 83 10.84 -18.07 6.71
CA CYS A 83 9.86 -19.11 6.43
C CYS A 83 9.56 -19.98 7.65
N GLY A 84 10.58 -20.39 8.41
CA GLY A 84 10.40 -21.28 9.56
C GLY A 84 9.68 -20.67 10.78
N THR A 85 9.41 -19.36 10.80
CA THR A 85 8.70 -18.70 11.92
C THR A 85 7.18 -18.64 11.73
N PHE A 86 6.68 -18.85 10.51
CA PHE A 86 5.26 -18.68 10.19
C PHE A 86 4.70 -19.67 9.15
N ASP A 87 5.50 -20.63 8.69
CA ASP A 87 5.08 -21.61 7.68
C ASP A 87 4.17 -22.69 8.31
N TYR A 88 2.87 -22.57 8.04
CA TYR A 88 1.86 -23.55 8.44
C TYR A 88 1.62 -24.63 7.37
N ASP A 89 2.08 -24.46 6.12
CA ASP A 89 1.59 -25.23 4.97
C ASP A 89 2.67 -25.92 4.11
N ASN A 90 3.98 -25.83 4.46
CA ASN A 90 5.09 -26.49 3.74
C ASN A 90 5.23 -26.11 2.25
N ASP A 91 4.56 -25.04 1.82
CA ASP A 91 4.61 -24.51 0.46
C ASP A 91 5.54 -23.30 0.41
N ALA A 92 6.72 -23.52 -0.18
CA ALA A 92 7.57 -22.50 -0.79
C ALA A 92 7.60 -21.12 -0.10
N CYS A 93 7.92 -21.03 1.20
CA CYS A 93 8.16 -19.73 1.85
C CYS A 93 7.03 -18.69 1.64
N LEU A 94 5.78 -19.13 1.59
CA LEU A 94 4.62 -18.28 1.40
C LEU A 94 4.02 -17.85 2.74
N HIS A 95 3.44 -16.65 2.79
CA HIS A 95 2.77 -16.14 3.99
C HIS A 95 1.61 -15.20 3.64
N TRP A 96 0.51 -15.34 4.38
CA TRP A 96 -0.65 -14.44 4.28
C TRP A 96 -0.39 -13.12 5.00
N GLN A 97 -0.55 -11.99 4.32
CA GLN A 97 -0.35 -10.68 4.90
C GLN A 97 -1.47 -9.71 4.52
N SER A 98 -1.69 -8.72 5.38
CA SER A 98 -2.70 -7.68 5.18
C SER A 98 -2.07 -6.29 5.29
N GLY A 99 -2.48 -5.38 4.41
CA GLY A 99 -2.07 -4.00 4.41
C GLY A 99 -2.34 -3.31 3.07
N THR A 100 -2.43 -1.98 3.09
CA THR A 100 -2.39 -1.17 1.85
C THR A 100 -1.09 -1.36 1.06
N SER A 101 -0.02 -1.84 1.73
CA SER A 101 1.22 -2.31 1.11
C SER A 101 1.07 -3.60 0.31
N MET A 102 0.02 -4.41 0.54
CA MET A 102 -0.29 -5.59 -0.27
C MET A 102 -1.29 -5.29 -1.40
N ALA A 103 -2.01 -4.18 -1.30
CA ALA A 103 -2.89 -3.68 -2.36
C ALA A 103 -2.15 -2.89 -3.46
N SER A 104 -1.02 -2.24 -3.11
CA SER A 104 -0.22 -1.45 -4.04
C SER A 104 0.60 -2.23 -5.08
N PRO A 105 1.22 -3.39 -4.76
CA PRO A 105 2.03 -4.18 -5.69
C PRO A 105 1.21 -5.10 -6.61
#